data_AF-A0A954HXY2-F1
#
_entry.id   AF-A0A954HXY2-F1
#
_cell.length_a   1.000
_cell.length_b   1.000
_cell.length_c   1.000
_cell.angle_alpha   90.00
_cell.angle_beta   90.00
_cell.angle_gamma   90.00
#
_symmetry.space_group_name_H-M   'P 1'
#
loop_
_entity.id
_entity.type
_entity.pdbx_description
1 polymer ?
#
loop_
_entity_poly.entity_id
_entity_poly.type
_entity_poly.pdbx_seq_one_letter_code
_entity_poly.pdbx_strand_id
1 'polypeptide(L)'
;MRPQTPLEQPTNRKPQSLTGGVRDFVSDLISLLELQWQLLQVDLKEGRSRLLRSAVLLGIAPVIALAALPVLFLGTAEILSASYGWPLAYTQFGLAGSLIVGALLIGWFGLRALISSMTTLTRSRSEFSENLAWMKSMLTREERREAAEHRMPGFGHRFN
;
A
#
# COMPACT_ATOMS: atom_id res chain seq x y z
N MET A 1 -8.10 67.88 43.84
CA MET A 1 -7.67 66.49 44.10
C MET A 1 -8.05 65.64 42.90
N ARG A 2 -7.09 65.19 42.09
CA ARG A 2 -7.35 64.24 41.00
C ARG A 2 -6.96 62.83 41.48
N PRO A 3 -7.79 61.80 41.26
CA PRO A 3 -7.47 60.43 41.63
C PRO A 3 -6.40 59.87 40.67
N GLN A 4 -5.42 59.14 41.22
CA GLN A 4 -4.46 58.38 40.42
C GLN A 4 -5.09 57.06 40.01
N THR A 5 -5.19 56.82 38.70
CA THR A 5 -5.58 55.54 38.12
C THR A 5 -4.42 54.54 38.21
N PRO A 6 -4.66 53.27 38.56
CA PRO A 6 -3.63 52.23 38.57
C PRO A 6 -3.15 51.94 37.15
N LEU A 7 -1.83 51.88 36.95
CA LEU A 7 -1.22 51.46 35.68
C LEU A 7 -1.50 49.97 35.46
N GLU A 8 -2.35 49.64 34.49
CA GLU A 8 -2.49 48.27 34.00
C GLU A 8 -1.13 47.81 33.42
N GLN A 9 -0.56 46.77 34.01
CA GLN A 9 0.63 46.12 33.48
C GLN A 9 0.23 45.33 32.22
N PRO A 10 0.83 45.59 31.04
CA PRO A 10 0.58 44.78 29.86
C PRO A 10 1.17 43.38 30.10
N THR A 11 0.30 42.38 30.12
CA THR A 11 0.68 40.96 30.25
C THR A 11 1.54 40.59 29.03
N ASN A 12 2.84 40.47 29.26
CA ASN A 12 3.84 40.03 28.29
C ASN A 12 3.67 38.53 28.02
N ARG A 13 2.72 38.16 27.16
CA ARG A 13 2.69 36.83 26.56
C ARG A 13 3.47 36.89 25.26
N LYS A 14 4.75 36.49 25.31
CA LYS A 14 5.55 36.24 24.12
C LYS A 14 4.80 35.26 23.21
N PRO A 15 4.57 35.56 21.92
CA PRO A 15 4.03 34.57 20.99
C PRO A 15 5.07 33.46 20.88
N GLN A 16 4.73 32.28 21.39
CA GLN A 16 5.57 31.09 21.28
C GLN A 16 5.68 30.72 19.80
N SER A 17 6.92 30.51 19.36
CA SER A 17 7.34 30.25 17.99
C SER A 17 6.65 29.01 17.41
N LEU A 18 5.72 29.21 16.49
CA LEU A 18 5.02 28.13 15.76
C LEU A 18 5.96 27.39 14.79
N THR A 19 7.05 28.03 14.36
CA THR A 19 8.10 27.49 13.47
C THR A 19 8.84 26.29 14.06
N GLY A 20 8.97 26.24 15.39
CA GLY A 20 9.54 25.07 16.07
C GLY A 20 8.62 23.86 15.97
N GLY A 21 7.30 24.09 16.08
CA GLY A 21 6.29 23.04 16.13
C GLY A 21 6.20 22.19 14.86
N VAL A 22 6.43 22.77 13.68
CA VAL A 22 6.39 22.03 12.40
C VAL A 22 7.57 21.08 12.26
N ARG A 23 8.77 21.56 12.63
CA ARG A 23 9.99 20.75 12.60
C ARG A 23 9.91 19.63 13.62
N ASP A 24 9.37 19.92 14.80
CA ASP A 24 9.14 18.94 15.86
C ASP A 24 8.09 17.91 15.41
N PHE A 25 7.02 18.32 14.72
CA PHE A 25 5.99 17.41 14.19
C PHE A 25 6.50 16.48 13.08
N VAL A 26 7.34 16.98 12.16
CA VAL A 26 7.99 16.13 11.14
C VAL A 26 8.96 15.15 11.79
N SER A 27 9.70 15.59 12.82
CA SER A 27 10.57 14.73 13.62
C SER A 27 9.78 13.62 14.33
N ASP A 28 8.62 13.94 14.88
CA ASP A 28 7.74 12.97 15.53
C ASP A 28 7.14 11.98 14.53
N LEU A 29 6.76 12.43 13.33
CA LEU A 29 6.26 11.58 12.26
C LEU A 29 7.32 10.58 11.76
N ILE A 30 8.57 11.04 11.60
CA ILE A 30 9.70 10.19 11.24
C ILE A 30 9.99 9.18 12.36
N SER A 31 9.94 9.62 13.62
CA SER A 31 10.14 8.76 14.78
C SER A 31 9.06 7.67 14.89
N LEU A 32 7.79 8.01 14.57
CA LEU A 32 6.68 7.06 14.48
C LEU A 32 6.85 6.06 13.34
N LEU A 33 7.31 6.51 12.16
CA LEU A 33 7.60 5.62 11.03
C LEU A 33 8.75 4.67 11.33
N GLU A 34 9.79 5.13 12.02
CA GLU A 34 10.90 4.29 12.46
C GLU A 34 10.42 3.22 13.44
N LEU A 35 9.52 3.58 14.37
CA LEU A 35 8.92 2.62 15.29
C LEU A 35 8.06 1.58 14.56
N GLN A 36 7.22 2.01 13.60
CA GLN A 36 6.41 1.08 12.80
C GLN A 36 7.28 0.19 11.89
N TRP A 37 8.39 0.71 11.39
CA TRP A 37 9.35 -0.07 10.62
C TRP A 37 10.04 -1.13 11.48
N GLN A 38 10.41 -0.80 12.71
CA GLN A 38 10.96 -1.76 13.66
C GLN A 38 9.94 -2.84 14.02
N LEU A 39 8.67 -2.47 14.23
CA LEU A 39 7.59 -3.44 14.45
C LEU A 39 7.43 -4.38 13.25
N LEU A 40 7.39 -3.81 12.04
CA LEU A 40 7.29 -4.57 10.80
C LEU A 40 8.46 -5.55 10.63
N GLN A 41 9.68 -5.16 10.99
CA GLN A 41 10.83 -6.06 10.93
C GLN A 41 10.72 -7.22 11.93
N VAL A 42 10.23 -6.96 13.14
CA VAL A 42 10.00 -7.99 14.15
C VAL A 42 8.89 -8.95 13.67
N ASP A 43 7.78 -8.42 13.17
CA ASP A 43 6.67 -9.20 12.61
C ASP A 43 7.12 -10.04 11.41
N LEU A 44 7.96 -9.50 10.52
CA LEU A 44 8.54 -10.24 9.42
C LEU A 44 9.47 -11.35 9.91
N LYS A 45 10.23 -11.13 10.97
CA LYS A 45 11.16 -12.12 11.53
C LYS A 45 10.42 -13.25 12.24
N GLU A 46 9.38 -12.94 13.01
CA GLU A 46 8.51 -13.93 13.65
C GLU A 46 7.63 -14.67 12.64
N GLY A 47 7.15 -13.95 11.61
CA GLY A 47 6.38 -14.50 10.51
C GLY A 47 7.20 -15.31 9.51
N ARG A 48 8.53 -15.13 9.46
CA ARG A 48 9.41 -15.72 8.42
C ARG A 48 9.34 -17.24 8.37
N SER A 49 9.33 -17.92 9.50
CA SER A 49 9.29 -19.40 9.53
C SER A 49 7.97 -19.94 8.98
N ARG A 50 6.85 -19.28 9.31
CA ARG A 50 5.52 -19.61 8.83
C ARG A 50 5.36 -19.27 7.35
N LEU A 51 5.87 -18.11 6.93
CA LEU A 51 5.91 -17.67 5.54
C LEU A 51 6.78 -18.60 4.68
N LEU A 52 7.96 -19.03 5.16
CA LEU A 52 8.82 -19.97 4.46
C LEU A 52 8.14 -21.33 4.30
N ARG A 53 7.53 -21.87 5.37
CA ARG A 53 6.81 -23.15 5.29
C ARG A 53 5.65 -23.07 4.29
N SER A 54 4.87 -22.00 4.36
CA SER A 54 3.78 -21.76 3.40
C SER A 54 4.32 -21.59 1.99
N ALA A 55 5.39 -20.81 1.77
CA ALA A 55 5.99 -20.58 0.46
C ALA A 55 6.57 -21.87 -0.14
N VAL A 56 7.22 -22.71 0.66
CA VAL A 56 7.73 -24.02 0.23
C VAL A 56 6.58 -24.94 -0.17
N LEU A 57 5.52 -25.01 0.63
CA LEU A 57 4.32 -25.78 0.28
C LEU A 57 3.68 -25.25 -1.00
N LEU A 58 3.56 -23.93 -1.14
CA LEU A 58 2.96 -23.26 -2.29
C LEU A 58 3.83 -23.39 -3.55
N GLY A 59 5.14 -23.64 -3.40
CA GLY A 59 6.05 -23.92 -4.51
C GLY A 59 6.10 -25.41 -4.89
N ILE A 60 6.16 -26.32 -3.91
CA ILE A 60 6.28 -27.76 -4.18
C ILE A 60 4.95 -28.35 -4.67
N ALA A 61 3.82 -27.95 -4.09
CA ALA A 61 2.50 -28.48 -4.46
C ALA A 61 2.17 -28.32 -5.95
N PRO A 62 2.33 -27.14 -6.60
CA PRO A 62 2.06 -27.02 -8.03
C PRO A 62 3.06 -27.81 -8.87
N VAL A 63 4.33 -27.95 -8.45
CA VAL A 63 5.31 -28.77 -9.18
C VAL A 63 4.89 -30.24 -9.18
N ILE A 64 4.51 -30.78 -8.03
CA ILE A 64 4.01 -32.17 -7.91
C ILE A 64 2.72 -32.33 -8.71
N ALA A 65 1.78 -31.38 -8.60
CA ALA A 65 0.52 -31.42 -9.33
C ALA A 65 0.75 -31.41 -10.85
N LEU A 66 1.64 -30.55 -11.35
CA LEU A 66 2.01 -30.48 -12.76
C LEU A 66 2.73 -31.75 -13.24
N ALA A 67 3.54 -32.39 -12.38
CA ALA A 67 4.21 -33.65 -12.71
C ALA A 67 3.26 -34.85 -12.72
N ALA A 68 2.25 -34.86 -11.84
CA ALA A 68 1.24 -35.93 -11.78
C ALA A 68 0.19 -35.84 -12.90
N LEU A 69 -0.03 -34.63 -13.43
CA LEU A 69 -1.06 -34.36 -14.44
C LEU A 69 -0.92 -35.21 -15.72
N PRO A 70 0.27 -35.31 -16.35
CA PRO A 70 0.46 -36.16 -17.52
C PRO A 70 0.20 -37.66 -17.25
N VAL A 71 0.57 -38.14 -16.07
CA VAL A 71 0.38 -39.55 -15.68
C VAL A 71 -1.11 -39.87 -15.52
N LEU A 72 -1.83 -39.01 -14.78
CA LEU A 72 -3.29 -39.13 -14.65
C LEU A 72 -3.98 -39.02 -16.00
N PHE A 73 -3.51 -38.14 -16.86
CA PHE A 73 -4.06 -37.91 -18.19
C PHE A 73 -3.92 -39.13 -19.11
N LEU A 74 -2.72 -39.71 -19.18
CA LEU A 74 -2.48 -40.89 -20.00
C LEU A 74 -3.25 -42.09 -19.46
N GLY A 75 -3.26 -42.29 -18.13
CA GLY A 75 -4.01 -43.39 -17.51
C GLY A 75 -5.52 -43.25 -17.71
N THR A 76 -6.08 -42.04 -17.60
CA THR A 76 -7.51 -41.81 -17.87
C THR A 76 -7.87 -42.02 -19.35
N ALA A 77 -7.00 -41.59 -20.27
CA ALA A 77 -7.20 -41.84 -21.70
C ALA A 77 -7.20 -43.35 -22.03
N GLU A 78 -6.28 -44.12 -21.45
CA GLU A 78 -6.23 -45.58 -21.62
C GLU A 78 -7.48 -46.27 -21.07
N ILE A 79 -7.89 -45.95 -19.84
CA ILE A 79 -9.10 -46.52 -19.22
C ILE A 79 -10.33 -46.21 -20.08
N LEU A 80 -10.45 -44.98 -20.59
CA LEU A 80 -11.58 -44.56 -21.41
C LEU A 80 -11.58 -45.26 -22.78
N SER A 81 -10.42 -45.35 -23.43
CA SER A 81 -10.25 -46.10 -24.68
C SER A 81 -10.65 -47.56 -24.52
N ALA A 82 -10.18 -48.22 -23.45
CA ALA A 82 -10.47 -49.61 -23.18
C ALA A 82 -11.95 -49.86 -22.84
N SER A 83 -12.57 -48.96 -22.09
CA SER A 83 -13.97 -49.12 -21.64
C SER A 83 -14.99 -48.89 -22.76
N TYR A 84 -14.73 -47.95 -23.67
CA TYR A 84 -15.66 -47.57 -24.73
C TYR A 84 -15.28 -48.13 -26.12
N GLY A 85 -14.16 -48.84 -26.21
CA GLY A 85 -13.62 -49.36 -27.49
C GLY A 85 -13.21 -48.27 -28.47
N TRP A 86 -13.01 -47.04 -27.98
CA TRP A 86 -12.62 -45.91 -28.82
C TRP A 86 -11.14 -45.98 -29.18
N PRO A 87 -10.75 -45.53 -30.39
CA PRO A 87 -9.35 -45.36 -30.72
C PRO A 87 -8.64 -44.45 -29.71
N LEU A 88 -7.52 -44.92 -29.17
CA LEU A 88 -6.73 -44.23 -28.14
C LEU A 88 -6.41 -42.78 -28.54
N ALA A 89 -6.07 -42.56 -29.81
CA ALA A 89 -5.79 -41.23 -30.34
C ALA A 89 -6.96 -40.25 -30.12
N TYR A 90 -8.21 -40.65 -30.40
CA TYR A 90 -9.36 -39.76 -30.23
C TYR A 90 -9.62 -39.44 -28.76
N THR A 91 -9.45 -40.41 -27.87
CA THR A 91 -9.58 -40.17 -26.42
C THR A 91 -8.51 -39.19 -25.92
N GLN A 92 -7.25 -39.37 -26.33
CA GLN A 92 -6.14 -38.48 -25.96
C GLN A 92 -6.34 -37.07 -26.50
N PHE A 93 -6.70 -36.90 -27.77
CA PHE A 93 -6.95 -35.57 -28.35
C PHE A 93 -8.16 -34.89 -27.71
N GLY A 94 -9.25 -35.62 -27.45
CA GLY A 94 -10.43 -35.07 -26.80
C GLY A 94 -10.14 -34.58 -25.38
N LEU A 95 -9.45 -35.40 -24.59
CA LEU A 95 -9.08 -35.05 -23.22
C LEU A 95 -8.09 -33.86 -23.22
N ALA A 96 -7.11 -33.84 -24.14
CA ALA A 96 -6.11 -32.76 -24.22
C ALA A 96 -6.75 -31.44 -24.62
N GLY A 97 -7.65 -31.47 -25.61
CA GLY A 97 -8.44 -30.32 -26.01
C GLY A 97 -9.29 -29.78 -24.86
N SER A 98 -9.94 -30.65 -24.09
CA SER A 98 -10.74 -30.23 -22.93
C SER A 98 -9.91 -29.52 -21.85
N LEU A 99 -8.69 -30.00 -21.58
CA LEU A 99 -7.76 -29.36 -20.64
C LEU A 99 -7.27 -28.01 -21.15
N ILE A 100 -6.94 -27.89 -22.44
CA ILE A 100 -6.52 -26.61 -23.03
C ILE A 100 -7.64 -25.58 -22.91
N VAL A 101 -8.88 -25.95 -23.25
CA VAL A 101 -10.02 -25.04 -23.11
C VAL A 101 -10.23 -24.67 -21.64
N GLY A 102 -10.19 -25.64 -20.72
CA GLY A 102 -10.31 -25.39 -19.28
C GLY A 102 -9.23 -24.43 -18.76
N ALA A 103 -7.96 -24.66 -19.15
CA ALA A 103 -6.83 -23.81 -18.76
C ALA A 103 -6.97 -22.39 -19.31
N LEU A 104 -7.41 -22.23 -20.55
CA LEU A 104 -7.66 -20.92 -21.15
C LEU A 104 -8.79 -20.17 -20.42
N LEU A 105 -9.87 -20.86 -20.07
CA LEU A 105 -10.98 -20.25 -19.32
C LEU A 105 -10.53 -19.81 -17.92
N ILE A 106 -9.86 -20.69 -17.18
CA ILE A 106 -9.33 -20.35 -15.84
C ILE A 106 -8.33 -19.20 -15.93
N GLY A 107 -7.41 -19.24 -16.90
CA GLY A 107 -6.43 -18.18 -17.14
C GLY A 107 -7.10 -16.84 -17.47
N TRP A 108 -8.12 -16.86 -18.32
CA TRP A 108 -8.90 -15.67 -18.66
C TRP A 108 -9.62 -15.06 -17.46
N PHE A 109 -10.34 -15.87 -16.68
CA PHE A 109 -11.03 -15.40 -15.48
C PHE A 109 -10.05 -14.90 -14.41
N GLY A 110 -8.95 -15.63 -14.20
CA GLY A 110 -7.89 -15.24 -13.25
C GLY A 110 -7.23 -13.92 -13.63
N LEU A 111 -6.89 -13.75 -14.92
CA LEU A 111 -6.32 -12.49 -15.41
C LEU A 111 -7.31 -11.34 -15.24
N ARG A 112 -8.60 -11.56 -15.54
CA ARG A 112 -9.64 -10.54 -15.38
C ARG A 112 -9.83 -10.14 -13.91
N ALA A 113 -9.82 -11.11 -13.00
CA ALA A 113 -9.89 -10.86 -11.56
C ALA A 113 -8.66 -10.09 -11.06
N LEU A 114 -7.46 -10.42 -11.55
CA LEU A 114 -6.23 -9.73 -11.21
C LEU A 114 -6.25 -8.27 -11.69
N ILE A 115 -6.62 -8.04 -12.95
CA ILE A 115 -6.75 -6.69 -13.51
C ILE A 115 -7.81 -5.90 -12.73
N SER A 116 -8.95 -6.51 -12.40
CA SER A 116 -9.99 -5.87 -11.59
C SER A 116 -9.53 -5.53 -10.16
N SER A 117 -8.56 -6.26 -9.61
CA SER A 117 -8.00 -5.97 -8.28
C SER A 117 -6.96 -4.86 -8.35
N MET A 118 -6.26 -4.72 -9.48
CA MET A 118 -5.29 -3.65 -9.70
C MET A 118 -5.94 -2.28 -9.90
N THR A 119 -7.16 -2.21 -10.42
CA THR A 119 -7.88 -0.92 -10.53
C THR A 119 -8.18 -0.31 -9.15
N THR A 120 -8.37 -1.13 -8.12
CA THR A 120 -8.48 -0.66 -6.73
C THR A 120 -7.14 -0.10 -6.24
N LEU A 121 -6.02 -0.74 -6.58
CA LEU A 121 -4.68 -0.26 -6.22
C LEU A 121 -4.31 1.06 -6.89
N THR A 122 -4.77 1.31 -8.12
CA THR A 122 -4.55 2.61 -8.79
C THR A 122 -5.23 3.77 -8.06
N ARG A 123 -6.41 3.54 -7.46
CA ARG A 123 -7.10 4.54 -6.65
C ARG A 123 -6.36 4.80 -5.32
N SER A 124 -5.89 3.76 -4.65
CA SER A 124 -5.09 3.93 -3.43
C SER A 124 -3.76 4.64 -3.70
N ARG A 125 -3.15 4.45 -4.87
CA ARG A 125 -1.93 5.18 -5.27
C ARG A 125 -2.19 6.66 -5.53
N SER A 126 -3.30 7.01 -6.19
CA SER A 126 -3.64 8.42 -6.44
C SER A 126 -3.91 9.14 -5.12
N GLU A 127 -4.69 8.53 -4.22
CA GLU A 127 -4.99 9.09 -2.89
C GLU A 127 -3.71 9.24 -2.03
N PHE A 128 -2.78 8.27 -2.08
CA PHE A 128 -1.49 8.39 -1.40
C PHE A 128 -0.63 9.54 -1.96
N SER A 129 -0.59 9.71 -3.28
CA SER A 129 0.16 10.80 -3.91
C SER A 129 -0.41 12.19 -3.59
N GLU A 130 -1.74 12.29 -3.50
CA GLU A 130 -2.44 13.52 -3.14
C GLU A 130 -2.23 13.87 -1.67
N ASN A 131 -2.30 12.89 -0.78
CA ASN A 131 -1.99 13.07 0.65
C ASN A 131 -0.54 13.54 0.86
N LEU A 132 0.41 12.99 0.08
CA LEU A 132 1.82 13.39 0.13
C LEU A 132 2.01 14.83 -0.38
N ALA A 133 1.30 15.21 -1.45
CA ALA A 133 1.33 16.56 -2.02
C ALA A 133 0.71 17.60 -1.07
N TRP A 134 -0.40 17.26 -0.42
CA TRP A 134 -1.04 18.09 0.59
C TRP A 134 -0.10 18.32 1.78
N MET A 135 0.49 17.26 2.32
CA MET A 135 1.44 17.34 3.43
C MET A 135 2.65 18.22 3.08
N LYS A 136 3.20 18.08 1.87
CA LYS A 136 4.28 18.94 1.37
C LYS A 136 3.85 20.41 1.25
N SER A 137 2.63 20.66 0.78
CA SER A 137 2.10 22.02 0.61
C SER A 137 1.81 22.73 1.93
N MET A 138 1.44 21.99 2.98
CA MET A 138 1.29 22.53 4.34
C MET A 138 2.64 23.03 4.85
N LEU A 139 3.69 22.22 4.73
CA LEU A 139 5.05 22.61 5.13
C LEU A 139 5.52 23.89 4.42
N THR A 140 5.30 23.99 3.10
CA THR A 140 5.76 25.17 2.34
C THR A 140 4.93 26.44 2.60
N ARG A 141 3.65 26.29 2.98
CA ARG A 141 2.78 27.42 3.31
C ARG A 141 3.17 28.05 4.65
N GLU A 142 3.54 27.23 5.62
CA GLU A 142 4.01 27.72 6.92
C GLU A 142 5.31 28.50 6.76
N GLU A 143 6.29 27.98 6.01
CA GLU A 143 7.55 28.69 5.72
C GLU A 143 7.33 30.06 5.04
N ARG A 144 6.40 30.14 4.07
CA ARG A 144 6.11 31.42 3.38
C ARG A 144 5.37 32.42 4.27
N ARG A 145 4.52 31.94 5.17
CA ARG A 145 3.75 32.81 6.07
C ARG A 145 4.69 33.45 7.10
N GLU A 146 5.63 32.67 7.62
CA GLU A 146 6.68 33.16 8.52
C GLU A 146 7.63 34.13 7.82
N ALA A 147 8.02 33.86 6.58
CA ALA A 147 8.87 34.78 5.81
C ALA A 147 8.16 36.11 5.47
N ALA A 148 6.84 36.10 5.28
CA ALA A 148 6.05 37.31 5.04
C ALA A 148 5.85 38.12 6.33
N GLU A 149 5.63 37.45 7.46
CA GLU A 149 5.46 38.07 8.77
C GLU A 149 6.80 38.66 9.28
N HIS A 150 7.92 38.00 8.99
CA HIS A 150 9.25 38.52 9.33
C HIS A 150 9.70 39.71 8.42
N ARG A 151 9.11 39.84 7.22
CA ARG A 151 9.35 40.97 6.31
C ARG A 151 8.50 42.21 6.58
N MET A 152 7.53 42.17 7.49
CA MET A 152 6.74 43.35 7.86
C MET A 152 7.03 43.81 9.31
N PRO A 153 8.12 44.57 9.53
CA PRO A 153 8.21 45.41 10.72
C PRO A 153 7.20 46.56 10.57
N GLY A 154 6.08 46.48 11.29
CA GLY A 154 5.25 47.61 11.71
C GLY A 154 4.81 48.60 10.63
N PHE A 155 3.84 48.23 9.80
CA PHE A 155 3.01 49.22 9.07
C PHE A 155 1.55 49.09 9.50
N GLY A 156 1.24 49.67 10.65
CA GLY A 156 -0.11 49.70 11.18
C GLY A 156 -0.24 50.63 12.38
N HIS A 157 -0.02 51.94 12.17
CA HIS A 157 -0.83 53.02 12.74
C HIS A 157 -0.21 54.39 12.46
N ARG A 158 -0.56 54.98 11.32
CA ARG A 158 -0.48 56.44 11.10
C ARG A 158 -1.56 56.87 10.11
N PHE A 159 -2.80 57.00 10.57
CA PHE A 159 -3.79 57.89 9.98
C PHE A 159 -4.84 58.23 11.04
N ASN A 160 -4.58 59.30 11.78
CA ASN A 160 -5.53 60.34 12.18
C ASN A 160 -4.75 61.52 12.77
#